data_AF-C7N676-F1
#
_entry.id   AF-C7N676-F1
#
_cell.length_a   1.000
_cell.length_b   1.000
_cell.length_c   1.000
_cell.angle_alpha   90.00
_cell.angle_beta   90.00
_cell.angle_gamma   90.00
#
_symmetry.space_group_name_H-M   'P 1'
#
loop_
_entity.id
_entity.type
_entity.pdbx_description
1 polymer ?
#
loop_
_entity_poly.entity_id
_entity_poly.type
_entity_poly.pdbx_seq_one_letter_code
_entity_poly.pdbx_strand_id
1 'polypeptide(L)'
;MTSATKYCPECGRELPAEARFCTGCGTGFTTVAETPEPIVAPASEQQAAQNTSPEVTALSIELQRLSDLLESGSITQETYESSKAQALATFANARQQANASAAVQQAAAAPDTGGFGWAALGFFFPMVGLILYLVWKDDRPITAKAAGKGALIGVIVSVVLSVLLGILSAVLPLIIMNSYY
;
A
#
# COMPACT_ATOMS: atom_id res chain seq x y z
N MET A 1 -25.01 -40.48 -11.90
CA MET A 1 -24.28 -39.81 -10.80
C MET A 1 -23.81 -38.47 -11.33
N THR A 2 -24.62 -37.43 -11.22
CA THR A 2 -24.32 -36.08 -11.71
C THR A 2 -23.66 -35.30 -10.59
N SER A 3 -22.34 -35.15 -10.65
CA SER A 3 -21.58 -34.35 -9.67
C SER A 3 -21.87 -32.86 -9.88
N ALA A 4 -22.13 -32.13 -8.80
CA ALA A 4 -22.29 -30.68 -8.83
C ALA A 4 -20.92 -29.99 -9.03
N THR A 5 -20.87 -28.97 -9.88
CA THR A 5 -19.69 -28.14 -10.16
C THR A 5 -19.96 -26.68 -9.79
N LYS A 6 -18.92 -25.96 -9.37
CA LYS A 6 -18.95 -24.53 -9.04
C LYS A 6 -17.87 -23.78 -9.80
N TYR A 7 -18.06 -22.49 -10.04
CA TYR A 7 -17.06 -21.65 -10.69
C TYR A 7 -16.24 -20.87 -9.65
N CYS A 8 -14.94 -20.73 -9.92
CA CYS A 8 -14.08 -19.89 -9.10
C CYS A 8 -14.38 -18.41 -9.35
N PRO A 9 -14.69 -17.59 -8.32
CA PRO A 9 -14.91 -16.15 -8.47
C PRO A 9 -13.63 -15.38 -8.86
N GLU A 10 -12.46 -15.99 -8.64
CA GLU A 10 -11.16 -15.33 -8.84
C GLU A 10 -10.55 -15.56 -10.23
N CYS A 11 -10.84 -16.69 -10.86
CA CYS A 11 -10.28 -17.01 -12.18
C CYS A 11 -11.29 -17.59 -13.18
N GLY A 12 -12.56 -17.75 -12.79
CA GLY A 12 -13.64 -18.22 -13.68
C GLY A 12 -13.55 -19.68 -14.11
N ARG A 13 -12.59 -20.46 -13.56
CA ARG A 13 -12.44 -21.88 -13.89
C ARG A 13 -13.55 -22.70 -13.21
N GLU A 14 -14.00 -23.76 -13.88
CA GLU A 14 -14.90 -24.77 -13.31
C GLU A 14 -14.16 -25.67 -12.31
N LEU A 15 -14.75 -25.90 -11.14
CA LEU A 15 -14.23 -26.73 -10.08
C LEU A 15 -15.31 -27.67 -9.53
N PRO A 16 -14.93 -28.82 -8.95
CA PRO A 16 -15.88 -29.68 -8.26
C PRO A 16 -16.47 -28.95 -7.04
N ALA A 17 -17.74 -29.25 -6.71
CA ALA A 17 -18.46 -28.57 -5.62
C ALA A 17 -17.70 -28.64 -4.28
N GLU A 18 -17.07 -29.77 -3.98
CA GLU A 18 -16.30 -30.01 -2.76
C GLU A 18 -14.88 -29.41 -2.75
N ALA A 19 -14.43 -28.76 -3.83
CA ALA A 19 -13.10 -28.14 -3.87
C ALA A 19 -12.96 -27.12 -2.72
N ARG A 20 -11.95 -27.33 -1.86
CA ARG A 20 -11.60 -26.39 -0.78
C ARG A 20 -10.66 -25.28 -1.24
N PHE A 21 -10.04 -25.44 -2.39
CA PHE A 21 -9.16 -24.44 -3.00
C PHE A 21 -9.21 -24.53 -4.52
N CYS A 22 -8.94 -23.42 -5.20
CA CYS A 22 -8.85 -23.38 -6.64
C CYS A 22 -7.48 -23.89 -7.11
N THR A 23 -7.45 -24.96 -7.91
CA THR A 23 -6.23 -25.49 -8.52
C THR A 23 -5.65 -24.62 -9.64
N GLY A 24 -6.37 -23.57 -10.07
CA GLY A 24 -5.90 -22.61 -11.07
C GLY A 24 -5.24 -21.36 -10.48
N CYS A 25 -5.88 -20.73 -9.48
CA CYS A 25 -5.45 -19.45 -8.91
C CYS A 25 -5.06 -19.50 -7.43
N GLY A 26 -5.25 -20.64 -6.75
CA GLY A 26 -4.89 -20.87 -5.35
C GLY A 26 -5.91 -20.40 -4.31
N THR A 27 -7.01 -19.76 -4.71
CA THR A 27 -8.01 -19.20 -3.78
C THR A 27 -8.71 -20.28 -2.97
N GLY A 28 -8.68 -20.16 -1.63
CA GLY A 28 -9.44 -21.03 -0.73
C GLY A 28 -10.94 -20.74 -0.75
N PHE A 29 -11.75 -21.77 -0.67
CA PHE A 29 -13.20 -21.68 -0.51
C PHE A 29 -13.52 -22.12 0.92
N THR A 30 -13.72 -21.16 1.81
CA THR A 30 -14.13 -21.45 3.18
C THR A 30 -15.57 -21.96 3.15
N THR A 31 -15.75 -23.28 3.27
CA THR A 31 -17.08 -23.88 3.44
C THR A 31 -17.62 -23.51 4.82
N VAL A 32 -18.41 -22.44 4.89
CA VAL A 32 -19.19 -22.07 6.07
C VAL A 32 -20.56 -22.71 5.93
N ALA A 33 -20.81 -23.79 6.67
CA ALA A 33 -22.14 -24.34 6.85
C ALA A 33 -22.64 -23.91 8.23
N GLU A 34 -23.33 -22.76 8.27
CA GLU A 34 -24.56 -22.49 9.06
C GLU A 34 -24.97 -21.02 8.90
N THR A 35 -26.23 -20.82 8.49
CA THR A 35 -27.05 -19.59 8.58
C THR A 35 -27.82 -19.69 9.93
N PRO A 36 -28.21 -18.63 10.70
CA PRO A 36 -28.60 -17.25 10.32
C PRO A 36 -28.08 -16.08 11.21
N GLU A 37 -28.34 -14.87 10.71
CA GLU A 37 -28.59 -13.61 11.43
C GLU A 37 -27.43 -12.72 11.92
N PRO A 38 -27.67 -11.40 12.07
CA PRO A 38 -26.95 -10.38 11.33
C PRO A 38 -26.21 -9.47 12.30
N ILE A 39 -24.89 -9.52 12.28
CA ILE A 39 -24.09 -8.61 13.10
C ILE A 39 -23.96 -7.27 12.35
N VAL A 40 -25.04 -6.50 12.39
CA VAL A 40 -24.96 -5.04 12.33
C VAL A 40 -24.27 -4.59 13.61
N ALA A 41 -23.13 -3.91 13.50
CA ALA A 41 -22.69 -2.76 14.32
C ALA A 41 -21.14 -2.71 14.44
N PRO A 42 -20.54 -1.53 14.67
CA PRO A 42 -20.71 -0.28 13.94
C PRO A 42 -19.35 0.25 13.43
N ALA A 43 -19.33 0.81 12.24
CA ALA A 43 -18.16 1.46 11.64
C ALA A 43 -17.89 2.87 12.20
N SER A 44 -18.02 3.11 13.51
CA SER A 44 -17.93 4.48 14.06
C SER A 44 -17.31 4.62 15.45
N GLU A 45 -16.46 3.68 15.88
CA GLU A 45 -15.83 3.78 17.22
C GLU A 45 -14.37 4.26 17.22
N GLN A 46 -13.75 4.44 16.05
CA GLN A 46 -12.33 4.84 15.99
C GLN A 46 -12.10 6.36 16.10
N GLN A 47 -13.14 7.19 16.08
CA GLN A 47 -12.99 8.66 16.10
C GLN A 47 -13.25 9.30 17.48
N ALA A 48 -13.72 8.54 18.48
CA ALA A 48 -13.95 9.08 19.83
C ALA A 48 -12.70 9.01 20.74
N ALA A 49 -11.70 8.20 20.42
CA ALA A 49 -10.52 7.96 21.28
C ALA A 49 -9.30 8.86 20.99
N GLN A 50 -9.33 9.69 19.94
CA GLN A 50 -8.19 10.56 19.59
C GLN A 50 -7.98 11.76 20.53
N ASN A 51 -8.85 11.96 21.53
CA ASN A 51 -8.77 13.10 22.46
C ASN A 51 -8.19 12.79 23.85
N THR A 52 -7.63 11.60 24.07
CA THR A 52 -6.88 11.30 25.30
C THR A 52 -5.56 10.61 24.95
N SER A 53 -4.76 11.26 24.11
CA SER A 53 -3.41 10.78 23.85
C SER A 53 -2.54 10.97 25.10
N PRO A 54 -1.81 9.94 25.57
CA PRO A 54 -0.83 10.05 26.66
C PRO A 54 0.25 11.10 26.39
N GLU A 55 0.37 11.54 25.13
CA GLU A 55 1.29 12.59 24.66
C GLU A 55 0.93 13.99 25.19
N VAL A 56 -0.36 14.34 25.33
CA VAL A 56 -0.78 15.65 25.87
C VAL A 56 -0.53 15.72 27.38
N THR A 57 -0.65 14.59 28.06
CA THR A 57 -0.32 14.44 29.49
C THR A 57 1.18 14.56 29.74
N ALA A 58 2.03 14.06 28.83
CA ALA A 58 3.48 14.23 28.94
C ALA A 58 3.92 15.69 28.70
N LEU A 59 3.29 16.40 27.75
CA LEU A 59 3.53 17.84 27.52
C LEU A 59 3.21 18.69 28.75
N SER A 60 2.07 18.42 29.41
CA SER A 60 1.64 19.21 30.56
C SER A 60 2.53 19.00 31.78
N ILE A 61 3.00 17.76 32.02
CA ILE A 61 3.93 17.45 33.11
C ILE A 61 5.28 18.17 32.91
N GLU A 62 5.81 18.21 31.69
CA GLU A 62 7.10 18.85 31.42
C GLU A 62 7.02 20.38 31.53
N LEU A 63 5.93 20.99 31.04
CA LEU A 63 5.65 22.42 31.21
C LEU A 63 5.54 22.80 32.70
N GLN A 64 4.88 21.97 33.50
CA GLN A 64 4.72 22.20 34.94
C GLN A 64 6.07 22.15 35.68
N ARG A 65 6.93 21.19 35.32
CA ARG A 65 8.28 21.09 35.90
C ARG A 65 9.15 22.29 35.54
N LEU A 66 9.07 22.78 34.31
CA LEU A 66 9.80 23.97 33.87
C LEU A 66 9.32 25.24 34.59
N SER A 67 8.03 25.37 34.90
CA SER A 67 7.54 26.48 35.74
C SER A 67 8.06 26.40 37.18
N ASP A 68 8.12 25.21 37.79
CA ASP A 68 8.65 25.04 39.15
C ASP A 68 10.16 25.39 39.23
N LEU A 69 10.92 25.10 38.16
CA LEU A 69 12.34 25.46 38.06
C LEU A 69 12.56 26.97 37.90
N LEU A 70 11.68 27.66 37.19
CA LEU A 70 11.73 29.12 37.04
C LEU A 70 11.42 29.81 38.38
N GLU A 71 10.41 29.31 39.12
CA GLU A 71 10.00 29.87 40.41
C GLU A 71 11.07 29.67 41.50
N SER A 72 11.82 28.56 41.45
CA SER A 72 12.96 28.30 42.35
C SER A 72 14.25 29.07 41.99
N GLY A 73 14.24 29.87 40.91
CA GLY A 73 15.39 30.66 40.46
C GLY A 73 16.54 29.82 39.87
N SER A 74 16.30 28.54 39.60
CA SER A 74 17.32 27.60 39.09
C SER A 74 17.63 27.77 37.60
N ILE A 75 16.72 28.40 36.85
CA ILE A 75 16.85 28.70 35.42
C ILE A 75 16.48 30.16 35.13
N THR A 76 17.03 30.72 34.06
CA THR A 76 16.71 32.07 33.60
C THR A 76 15.48 32.09 32.70
N GLN A 77 14.81 33.24 32.62
CA GLN A 77 13.59 33.41 31.80
C GLN A 77 13.81 33.12 30.31
N GLU A 78 14.99 33.46 29.76
CA GLU A 78 15.37 33.10 28.38
C GLU A 78 15.48 31.57 28.17
N THR A 79 15.91 30.84 29.19
CA THR A 79 16.03 29.36 29.14
C THR A 79 14.64 28.70 29.24
N TYR A 80 13.70 29.29 29.99
CA TYR A 80 12.31 28.83 30.05
C TYR A 80 11.59 29.01 28.71
N GLU A 81 11.74 30.17 28.06
CA GLU A 81 11.08 30.39 26.76
C GLU A 81 11.63 29.47 25.66
N SER A 82 12.94 29.28 25.61
CA SER A 82 13.58 28.36 24.64
C SER A 82 13.21 26.90 24.89
N SER A 83 13.20 26.44 26.13
CA SER A 83 12.80 25.05 26.49
C SER A 83 11.32 24.79 26.24
N LYS A 84 10.44 25.75 26.56
CA LYS A 84 9.01 25.68 26.23
C LYS A 84 8.77 25.61 24.73
N ALA A 85 9.49 26.43 23.94
CA ALA A 85 9.39 26.42 22.48
C ALA A 85 9.86 25.09 21.89
N GLN A 86 10.96 24.51 22.40
CA GLN A 86 11.44 23.18 21.99
C GLN A 86 10.44 22.07 22.32
N ALA A 87 9.83 22.10 23.50
CA ALA A 87 8.78 21.16 23.88
C ALA A 87 7.62 21.25 22.88
N LEU A 88 7.02 22.44 22.71
CA LEU A 88 5.91 22.68 21.77
C LEU A 88 6.22 22.22 20.34
N ALA A 89 7.44 22.48 19.84
CA ALA A 89 7.88 22.03 18.52
C ALA A 89 7.96 20.49 18.43
N THR A 90 8.42 19.83 19.48
CA THR A 90 8.52 18.36 19.53
C THR A 90 7.14 17.70 19.45
N PHE A 91 6.16 18.23 20.17
CA PHE A 91 4.77 17.74 20.10
C PHE A 91 4.10 18.04 18.76
N ALA A 92 4.39 19.20 18.14
CA ALA A 92 3.90 19.50 16.80
C ALA A 92 4.43 18.50 15.75
N ASN A 93 5.71 18.13 15.84
CA ASN A 93 6.34 17.15 14.95
C ASN A 93 5.79 15.73 15.18
N ALA A 94 5.55 15.32 16.43
CA ALA A 94 4.95 14.02 16.75
C ALA A 94 3.55 13.86 16.15
N ARG A 95 2.72 14.92 16.23
CA ARG A 95 1.38 14.93 15.63
C ARG A 95 1.42 14.88 14.10
N GLN A 96 2.40 15.51 13.47
CA GLN A 96 2.60 15.39 12.02
C GLN A 96 3.00 13.98 11.60
N GLN A 97 3.85 13.29 12.36
CA GLN A 97 4.23 11.90 12.09
C GLN A 97 3.04 10.94 12.25
N ALA A 98 2.19 11.17 13.25
CA ALA A 98 0.94 10.42 13.43
C ALA A 98 -0.05 10.62 12.26
N ASN A 99 -0.20 11.86 11.77
CA ASN A 99 -1.09 12.14 10.65
C ASN A 99 -0.54 11.61 9.30
N ALA A 100 0.78 11.65 9.11
CA ALA A 100 1.43 11.11 7.92
C ALA A 100 1.32 9.57 7.86
N SER A 101 1.51 8.90 8.99
CA SER A 101 1.33 7.44 9.08
C SER A 101 -0.13 7.03 8.93
N ALA A 102 -1.09 7.80 9.45
CA ALA A 102 -2.52 7.59 9.21
C ALA A 102 -2.88 7.72 7.72
N ALA A 103 -2.34 8.72 7.01
CA ALA A 103 -2.56 8.87 5.56
C ALA A 103 -2.00 7.69 4.74
N VAL A 104 -0.85 7.13 5.15
CA VAL A 104 -0.27 5.91 4.55
C VAL A 104 -1.13 4.67 4.86
N GLN A 105 -1.71 4.58 6.06
CA GLN A 105 -2.59 3.49 6.46
C GLN A 105 -3.95 3.53 5.74
N GLN A 106 -4.49 4.72 5.46
CA GLN A 106 -5.73 4.85 4.66
C GLN A 106 -5.55 4.35 3.22
N ALA A 107 -4.35 4.45 2.65
CA ALA A 107 -4.04 3.83 1.36
C ALA A 107 -4.06 2.29 1.42
N ALA A 108 -3.84 1.70 2.60
CA ALA A 108 -3.84 0.27 2.88
C ALA A 108 -5.23 -0.32 3.24
N ALA A 109 -6.26 0.51 3.45
CA ALA A 109 -7.61 0.07 3.82
C ALA A 109 -8.67 0.15 2.69
N ALA A 110 -8.32 0.66 1.50
CA ALA A 110 -9.24 0.63 0.34
C ALA A 110 -9.60 -0.84 -0.03
N PRO A 111 -10.85 -1.12 -0.40
CA PRO A 111 -11.27 -2.46 -0.81
C PRO A 111 -10.37 -2.97 -1.94
N ASP A 112 -9.93 -4.24 -1.83
CA ASP A 112 -8.98 -4.90 -2.75
C ASP A 112 -9.58 -5.24 -4.12
N THR A 113 -10.19 -4.24 -4.74
CA THR A 113 -10.65 -4.29 -6.12
C THR A 113 -9.45 -3.98 -7.00
N GLY A 114 -8.65 -5.01 -7.30
CA GLY A 114 -7.49 -4.91 -8.19
C GLY A 114 -7.91 -4.41 -9.58
N GLY A 115 -7.86 -3.09 -9.77
CA GLY A 115 -8.25 -2.43 -11.01
C GLY A 115 -7.15 -2.42 -12.08
N PHE A 116 -7.56 -2.16 -13.31
CA PHE A 116 -6.68 -1.99 -14.47
C PHE A 116 -5.53 -0.98 -14.23
N GLY A 117 -5.79 0.06 -13.44
CA GLY A 117 -4.80 1.09 -13.09
C GLY A 117 -3.53 0.52 -12.44
N TRP A 118 -3.65 -0.55 -11.64
CA TRP A 118 -2.49 -1.19 -11.02
C TRP A 118 -1.62 -1.93 -12.02
N ALA A 119 -2.21 -2.54 -13.04
CA ALA A 119 -1.47 -3.14 -14.14
C ALA A 119 -0.79 -2.07 -15.01
N ALA A 120 -1.48 -0.96 -15.29
CA ALA A 120 -0.91 0.15 -16.06
C ALA A 120 0.31 0.77 -15.35
N LEU A 121 0.26 0.94 -14.02
CA LEU A 121 1.37 1.42 -13.21
C LEU A 121 2.61 0.51 -13.31
N GLY A 122 2.41 -0.80 -13.24
CA GLY A 122 3.48 -1.78 -13.43
C GLY A 122 4.09 -1.73 -14.83
N PHE A 123 3.27 -1.51 -15.87
CA PHE A 123 3.73 -1.41 -17.26
C PHE A 123 4.67 -0.21 -17.47
N PHE A 124 4.32 0.96 -16.94
CA PHE A 124 5.12 2.18 -17.11
C PHE A 124 6.41 2.17 -16.29
N PHE A 125 6.38 1.57 -15.10
CA PHE A 125 7.53 1.50 -14.19
C PHE A 125 7.73 0.05 -13.72
N PRO A 126 8.35 -0.81 -14.55
CA PRO A 126 8.45 -2.24 -14.27
C PRO A 126 9.16 -2.57 -12.96
N MET A 127 10.12 -1.72 -12.54
CA MET A 127 10.79 -1.86 -11.24
C MET A 127 9.82 -1.63 -10.06
N VAL A 128 8.99 -0.59 -10.11
CA VAL A 128 8.03 -0.27 -9.05
C VAL A 128 6.92 -1.31 -8.99
N GLY A 129 6.45 -1.80 -10.15
CA GLY A 129 5.44 -2.86 -10.22
C GLY A 129 5.90 -4.19 -9.61
N LEU A 130 7.17 -4.56 -9.78
CA LEU A 130 7.74 -5.76 -9.16
C LEU A 130 7.93 -5.59 -7.63
N ILE A 131 8.33 -4.40 -7.19
CA ILE A 131 8.46 -4.09 -5.75
C ILE A 131 7.10 -4.10 -5.06
N LEU A 132 6.06 -3.47 -5.64
CA LEU A 132 4.69 -3.52 -5.12
C LEU A 132 4.13 -4.94 -5.08
N TYR A 133 4.43 -5.77 -6.08
CA TYR A 133 4.04 -7.19 -6.09
C TYR A 133 4.62 -7.95 -4.89
N LEU A 134 5.87 -7.66 -4.52
CA LEU A 134 6.53 -8.30 -3.38
C LEU A 134 6.02 -7.76 -2.04
N VAL A 135 5.78 -6.45 -1.93
CA VAL A 135 5.31 -5.83 -0.67
C VAL A 135 3.85 -6.17 -0.36
N TRP A 136 3.00 -6.32 -1.37
CA TRP A 136 1.57 -6.64 -1.23
C TRP A 136 1.25 -8.12 -1.46
N LYS A 137 2.27 -8.98 -1.39
CA LYS A 137 2.14 -10.41 -1.64
C LYS A 137 1.08 -11.07 -0.74
N ASP A 138 1.02 -10.66 0.52
CA ASP A 138 0.18 -11.29 1.53
C ASP A 138 -1.04 -10.44 1.93
N ASP A 139 -0.93 -9.11 1.88
CA ASP A 139 -2.02 -8.19 2.27
C ASP A 139 -3.04 -7.94 1.15
N ARG A 140 -2.61 -7.82 -0.11
CA ARG A 140 -3.48 -7.41 -1.24
C ARG A 140 -3.23 -8.23 -2.49
N PRO A 141 -3.58 -9.53 -2.48
CA PRO A 141 -3.15 -10.47 -3.51
C PRO A 141 -3.71 -10.16 -4.91
N ILE A 142 -4.88 -9.52 -5.02
CA ILE A 142 -5.50 -9.19 -6.31
C ILE A 142 -4.80 -7.99 -6.96
N THR A 143 -4.57 -6.95 -6.16
CA THR A 143 -3.85 -5.74 -6.56
C THR A 143 -2.38 -6.04 -6.89
N ALA A 144 -1.73 -6.86 -6.07
CA ALA A 144 -0.36 -7.33 -6.33
C ALA A 144 -0.28 -8.07 -7.66
N LYS A 145 -1.16 -9.04 -7.91
CA LYS A 145 -1.19 -9.80 -9.18
C LYS A 145 -1.42 -8.90 -10.39
N ALA A 146 -2.26 -7.87 -10.28
CA ALA A 146 -2.47 -6.91 -11.37
C ALA A 146 -1.20 -6.10 -11.67
N ALA A 147 -0.54 -5.55 -10.63
CA ALA A 147 0.72 -4.82 -10.78
C ALA A 147 1.86 -5.68 -11.33
N GLY A 148 2.00 -6.92 -10.84
CA GLY A 148 3.01 -7.87 -11.29
C GLY A 148 2.83 -8.29 -12.76
N LYS A 149 1.59 -8.56 -13.19
CA LYS A 149 1.30 -8.86 -14.62
C LYS A 149 1.62 -7.66 -15.51
N GLY A 150 1.29 -6.45 -15.08
CA GLY A 150 1.62 -5.22 -15.79
C GLY A 150 3.12 -5.01 -15.97
N ALA A 151 3.90 -5.21 -14.91
CA ALA A 151 5.36 -5.12 -14.94
C ALA A 151 5.99 -6.13 -15.89
N LEU A 152 5.54 -7.38 -15.86
CA LEU A 152 6.04 -8.43 -16.75
C LEU A 152 5.80 -8.08 -18.22
N ILE A 153 4.58 -7.65 -18.57
CA ILE A 153 4.24 -7.24 -19.94
C ILE A 153 5.07 -6.02 -20.37
N GLY A 154 5.26 -5.04 -19.49
CA GLY A 154 6.06 -3.84 -19.76
C GLY A 154 7.50 -4.16 -20.13
N VAL A 155 8.17 -5.05 -19.38
CA VAL A 155 9.54 -5.48 -19.68
C VAL A 155 9.61 -6.20 -21.03
N ILE A 156 8.68 -7.12 -21.30
CA ILE A 156 8.66 -7.88 -22.56
C ILE A 156 8.48 -6.94 -23.76
N VAL A 157 7.50 -6.03 -23.70
CA VAL A 157 7.23 -5.07 -24.77
C VAL A 157 8.43 -4.13 -24.98
N SER A 158 9.06 -3.66 -23.90
CA SER A 158 10.23 -2.80 -23.96
C SER A 158 11.42 -3.49 -24.66
N VAL A 159 11.70 -4.74 -24.31
CA VAL A 159 12.79 -5.52 -24.93
C VAL A 159 12.52 -5.79 -26.40
N VAL A 160 11.32 -6.25 -26.75
CA VAL A 160 10.94 -6.54 -28.15
C VAL A 160 11.03 -5.26 -28.99
N LEU A 161 10.47 -4.16 -28.51
CA LEU A 161 10.52 -2.88 -29.21
C LEU A 161 11.96 -2.37 -29.36
N SER A 162 12.79 -2.51 -28.33
CA SER A 162 14.21 -2.13 -28.38
C SER A 162 15.00 -2.95 -29.40
N VAL A 163 14.76 -4.26 -29.49
CA VAL A 163 15.40 -5.13 -30.50
C VAL A 163 14.96 -4.77 -31.92
N LEU A 164 13.65 -4.58 -32.15
CA LEU A 164 13.13 -4.20 -33.46
C LEU A 164 13.65 -2.83 -33.92
N LEU A 165 13.65 -1.84 -33.03
CA LEU A 165 14.21 -0.51 -33.31
C LEU A 165 15.73 -0.56 -33.47
N GLY A 166 16.44 -1.40 -32.72
CA GLY A 166 17.87 -1.61 -32.86
C GLY A 166 18.23 -2.20 -34.23
N ILE A 167 17.54 -3.25 -34.65
CA ILE A 167 17.71 -3.86 -35.99
C ILE A 167 17.40 -2.82 -37.07
N LEU A 168 16.30 -2.08 -36.94
CA LEU A 168 15.98 -1.00 -37.88
C LEU A 168 17.11 0.05 -37.90
N SER A 169 17.58 0.51 -36.74
CA SER A 169 18.66 1.51 -36.65
C SER A 169 19.99 1.04 -37.22
N ALA A 170 20.28 -0.27 -37.23
CA ALA A 170 21.52 -0.83 -37.75
C ALA A 170 21.42 -1.19 -39.23
N VAL A 171 20.29 -1.77 -39.65
CA VAL A 171 20.07 -2.27 -41.02
C VAL A 171 19.66 -1.14 -41.96
N LEU A 172 18.86 -0.17 -41.51
CA LEU A 172 18.43 0.96 -42.33
C LEU A 172 19.60 1.79 -42.90
N PRO A 173 20.63 2.21 -42.13
CA PRO A 173 21.78 2.91 -42.69
C PRO A 173 22.65 2.00 -43.57
N LEU A 174 22.73 0.70 -43.29
CA LEU A 174 23.44 -0.25 -44.17
C LEU A 174 22.76 -0.40 -45.53
N ILE A 175 21.43 -0.47 -45.57
CA ILE A 175 20.67 -0.51 -46.83
C ILE A 175 20.85 0.79 -47.61
N ILE A 176 20.76 1.94 -46.95
CA ILE A 176 20.95 3.24 -47.60
C ILE A 176 22.37 3.35 -48.16
N MET A 177 23.39 2.95 -47.41
CA MET A 177 24.77 3.00 -47.85
C MET A 177 25.05 2.02 -49.00
N ASN A 178 24.48 0.81 -48.96
CA ASN A 178 24.54 -0.16 -50.07
C ASN A 178 23.78 0.31 -51.31
N SER A 179 22.73 1.12 -51.15
CA SER A 179 22.00 1.70 -52.28
C SER A 179 22.69 2.93 -52.87
N TYR A 180 23.59 3.58 -52.12
CA TYR A 180 24.32 4.77 -52.56
C TYR A 180 25.61 4.43 -53.33
N TYR A 181 26.18 3.25 -53.11
CA TYR A 181 27.39 2.74 -53.76
C TYR A 181 27.05 1.79 -54.91
#